data_AF-A0A956GEC4-F1
#
_entry.id   AF-A0A956GEC4-F1
#
_cell.length_a   1.000
_cell.length_b   1.000
_cell.length_c   1.000
_cell.angle_alpha   90.00
_cell.angle_beta   90.00
_cell.angle_gamma   90.00
#
_symmetry.space_group_name_H-M   'P 1'
#
loop_
_entity.id
_entity.type
_entity.pdbx_description
1 polymer ?
#
loop_
_entity_poly.entity_id
_entity_poly.type
_entity_poly.pdbx_seq_one_letter_code
_entity_poly.pdbx_strand_id
1 'polypeptide(L)'
;MKRALWLALLAALALALAACSSDDGPAADSALDTVVAELGARDSARENAGDGARDGAIGEATAGDAGSEAAADGAMAPLSGLGSLSGDCDVLDNGEWNAATPFTFRNALDFGSAGFDVTQDKTKLSGDGQKILAAGNLNQGSLLSEVFAFEVLYRCELAKLLETEKTVGYSDPNGKKTDLVVEIDGRRIGVSVTRAVHFPHGQPLTDAEATKLLTDKLGDIPLAEANALPASAWTRSMLSIIAFDAQHADAIATAYGKLDAATKAKTIVIVTVTDGSDLHLY
;
A
#
# COMPACT_ATOMS: atom_id res chain seq x y z
N MET A 1 51.10 -34.57 12.54
CA MET A 1 51.73 -34.24 11.24
C MET A 1 51.22 -35.20 10.16
N LYS A 2 50.12 -34.87 9.48
CA LYS A 2 49.65 -35.60 8.30
C LYS A 2 49.09 -34.58 7.30
N ARG A 3 49.95 -34.14 6.39
CA ARG A 3 49.57 -33.60 5.08
C ARG A 3 49.46 -34.79 4.14
N ALA A 4 48.30 -34.98 3.55
CA ALA A 4 48.06 -35.57 2.23
C ALA A 4 46.58 -35.92 2.14
N LEU A 5 46.08 -35.95 0.90
CA LEU A 5 44.79 -36.50 0.50
C LEU A 5 43.60 -35.52 0.60
N TRP A 6 43.38 -34.76 -0.48
CA TRP A 6 42.17 -34.79 -1.33
C TRP A 6 42.05 -33.49 -2.16
N LEU A 7 42.95 -33.35 -3.13
CA LEU A 7 42.70 -32.65 -4.40
C LEU A 7 42.34 -33.75 -5.41
N ALA A 8 41.06 -33.94 -5.72
CA ALA A 8 40.57 -34.65 -6.93
C ALA A 8 39.04 -34.78 -6.91
N LEU A 9 38.34 -33.83 -7.53
CA LEU A 9 37.11 -34.04 -8.32
C LEU A 9 36.83 -32.70 -9.05
N LEU A 10 37.48 -32.45 -10.20
CA LEU A 10 36.86 -32.52 -11.53
C LEU A 10 35.42 -31.97 -11.54
N ALA A 11 35.13 -30.78 -12.05
CA ALA A 11 35.38 -30.26 -13.41
C ALA A 11 34.88 -31.19 -14.52
N ALA A 12 33.57 -31.14 -14.80
CA ALA A 12 32.96 -31.44 -16.10
C ALA A 12 31.47 -31.06 -16.04
N LEU A 13 31.02 -30.06 -16.80
CA LEU A 13 29.98 -30.20 -17.82
C LEU A 13 29.64 -28.82 -18.42
N ALA A 14 30.31 -28.49 -19.53
CA ALA A 14 29.85 -27.50 -20.49
C ALA A 14 29.94 -28.17 -21.86
N LEU A 15 28.81 -28.49 -22.50
CA LEU A 15 28.60 -28.34 -23.95
C LEU A 15 27.19 -28.75 -24.40
N ALA A 16 26.59 -27.83 -25.16
CA ALA A 16 25.79 -28.01 -26.37
C ALA A 16 24.43 -28.72 -26.31
N LEU A 17 23.37 -27.95 -26.59
CA LEU A 17 22.44 -28.27 -27.67
C LEU A 17 21.81 -26.99 -28.25
N ALA A 18 22.17 -26.70 -29.49
CA ALA A 18 21.46 -25.83 -30.42
C ALA A 18 20.93 -26.72 -31.56
N ALA A 19 19.63 -26.66 -31.83
CA ALA A 19 18.94 -27.14 -33.04
C ALA A 19 17.53 -26.49 -33.04
N CYS A 20 17.24 -25.50 -33.90
CA CYS A 20 16.67 -25.63 -35.25
C CYS A 20 15.27 -26.28 -35.30
N SER A 21 14.24 -25.48 -35.59
CA SER A 21 13.30 -25.72 -36.70
C SER A 21 12.47 -24.47 -36.99
N SER A 22 12.40 -24.14 -38.28
CA SER A 22 11.62 -23.08 -38.91
C SER A 22 10.21 -23.54 -39.28
N ASP A 23 9.44 -22.58 -39.78
CA ASP A 23 8.40 -22.64 -40.84
C ASP A 23 6.91 -22.51 -40.51
N ASP A 24 6.36 -21.46 -41.16
CA ASP A 24 5.08 -21.30 -41.87
C ASP A 24 3.75 -21.34 -41.10
N GLY A 25 2.83 -20.38 -41.22
CA GLY A 25 2.60 -19.42 -42.29
C GLY A 25 1.41 -18.48 -42.00
N PRO A 26 0.81 -17.82 -43.02
CA PRO A 26 0.27 -16.46 -42.88
C PRO A 26 -1.27 -16.32 -42.98
N ALA A 27 -1.70 -15.04 -42.91
CA ALA A 27 -2.93 -14.43 -43.42
C ALA A 27 -4.14 -14.34 -42.47
N ALA A 28 -4.59 -13.11 -42.20
CA ALA A 28 -5.70 -12.53 -42.97
C ALA A 28 -5.95 -11.06 -42.60
N ASP A 29 -6.09 -10.24 -43.65
CA ASP A 29 -6.64 -8.88 -43.67
C ASP A 29 -8.11 -8.82 -43.21
N SER A 30 -8.50 -7.68 -42.63
CA SER A 30 -9.66 -6.83 -43.02
C SER A 30 -9.97 -5.89 -41.85
N ALA A 31 -9.65 -4.61 -41.95
CA ALA A 31 -10.43 -3.57 -42.64
C ALA A 31 -11.71 -3.17 -41.89
N LEU A 32 -11.75 -1.88 -41.54
CA LEU A 32 -12.91 -1.00 -41.36
C LEU A 32 -14.00 -1.43 -40.34
N ASP A 33 -14.28 -0.58 -39.36
CA ASP A 33 -15.32 0.42 -39.63
C ASP A 33 -15.17 1.67 -38.76
N THR A 34 -15.34 2.81 -39.42
CA THR A 34 -15.42 4.14 -38.85
C THR A 34 -16.89 4.48 -38.74
N VAL A 35 -17.39 4.67 -37.52
CA VAL A 35 -18.65 5.38 -37.31
C VAL A 35 -18.39 6.66 -36.51
N VAL A 36 -18.42 7.74 -37.28
CA VAL A 36 -18.64 9.13 -36.88
C VAL A 36 -20.12 9.31 -36.54
N ALA A 37 -20.40 10.36 -35.75
CA ALA A 37 -21.70 11.00 -35.47
C ALA A 37 -22.42 10.47 -34.21
N GLU A 38 -23.06 11.29 -33.36
CA GLU A 38 -23.32 12.72 -33.42
C GLU A 38 -23.75 13.22 -32.03
N LEU A 39 -23.53 14.52 -31.87
CA LEU A 39 -24.12 15.51 -30.97
C LEU A 39 -25.47 15.17 -30.30
N GLY A 40 -25.58 15.55 -29.02
CA GLY A 40 -26.85 15.54 -28.30
C GLY A 40 -26.84 16.40 -27.04
N ALA A 41 -26.62 17.71 -27.21
CA ALA A 41 -26.90 18.69 -26.16
C ALA A 41 -28.38 18.61 -25.75
N ARG A 42 -28.64 18.53 -24.44
CA ARG A 42 -29.95 18.87 -23.86
C ARG A 42 -29.75 19.77 -22.64
N ASP A 43 -29.92 21.03 -22.94
CA ASP A 43 -30.29 22.13 -22.06
C ASP A 43 -31.67 21.84 -21.43
N SER A 44 -31.79 22.09 -20.14
CA SER A 44 -33.07 22.31 -19.43
C SER A 44 -32.77 22.91 -18.06
N ALA A 45 -32.62 24.23 -18.08
CA ALA A 45 -32.80 25.09 -16.92
C ALA A 45 -34.09 24.75 -16.17
N ARG A 46 -34.04 24.76 -14.83
CA ARG A 46 -35.21 25.01 -14.01
C ARG A 46 -34.83 25.87 -12.82
N GLU A 47 -35.24 27.13 -12.92
CA GLU A 47 -35.32 28.10 -11.86
C GLU A 47 -36.26 27.58 -10.76
N ASN A 48 -35.89 27.79 -9.49
CA ASN A 48 -36.89 28.17 -8.51
C ASN A 48 -36.27 29.07 -7.43
N ALA A 49 -36.69 30.33 -7.46
CA ALA A 49 -36.51 31.29 -6.40
C ALA A 49 -37.49 30.98 -5.25
N GLY A 50 -37.04 31.18 -4.01
CA GLY A 50 -37.85 30.97 -2.81
C GLY A 50 -37.26 31.72 -1.62
N ASP A 51 -37.52 33.03 -1.61
CA ASP A 51 -37.37 33.97 -0.50
C ASP A 51 -38.18 33.54 0.74
N GLY A 52 -37.71 33.88 1.93
CA GLY A 52 -38.39 33.55 3.19
C GLY A 52 -37.58 33.79 4.46
N ALA A 53 -37.15 35.02 4.70
CA ALA A 53 -36.66 35.49 5.99
C ALA A 53 -37.74 35.35 7.09
N ARG A 54 -37.38 34.81 8.27
CA ARG A 54 -38.04 35.11 9.55
C ARG A 54 -37.06 35.10 10.72
N ASP A 55 -37.01 36.27 11.36
CA ASP A 55 -36.50 36.59 12.69
C ASP A 55 -37.04 35.68 13.79
N GLY A 56 -36.22 35.47 14.82
CA GLY A 56 -36.62 34.85 16.09
C GLY A 56 -35.48 34.76 17.10
N ALA A 57 -35.04 35.90 17.63
CA ALA A 57 -34.18 35.98 18.81
C ALA A 57 -34.95 35.61 20.08
N ILE A 58 -34.35 34.81 20.98
CA ILE A 58 -34.12 35.03 22.43
C ILE A 58 -33.70 33.72 23.12
N GLY A 59 -32.68 33.76 24.00
CA GLY A 59 -32.38 32.63 24.90
C GLY A 59 -30.97 32.60 25.48
N GLU A 60 -30.76 33.37 26.55
CA GLU A 60 -29.59 33.49 27.43
C GLU A 60 -29.00 32.18 28.00
N ALA A 61 -27.65 32.15 28.00
CA ALA A 61 -26.73 31.69 29.05
C ALA A 61 -26.94 30.35 29.80
N THR A 62 -26.00 29.43 29.58
CA THR A 62 -25.32 28.73 30.69
C THR A 62 -23.85 28.52 30.36
N ALA A 63 -22.98 29.07 31.21
CA ALA A 63 -21.56 28.77 31.26
C ALA A 63 -21.32 27.30 31.60
N GLY A 64 -20.40 26.67 30.87
CA GLY A 64 -19.99 25.29 31.09
C GLY A 64 -18.69 25.00 30.39
N ASP A 65 -17.60 25.20 31.14
CA ASP A 65 -16.33 24.50 31.03
C ASP A 65 -15.59 24.58 29.69
N ALA A 66 -14.79 25.63 29.55
CA ALA A 66 -13.70 25.68 28.59
C ALA A 66 -12.60 24.71 29.03
N GLY A 67 -12.82 23.43 28.81
CA GLY A 67 -11.76 22.46 28.60
C GLY A 67 -11.04 22.86 27.32
N SER A 68 -10.08 23.77 27.46
CA SER A 68 -9.05 24.02 26.45
C SER A 68 -8.21 22.75 26.34
N GLU A 69 -8.72 21.75 25.62
CA GLU A 69 -7.89 20.81 24.89
C GLU A 69 -7.03 21.70 24.00
N ALA A 70 -5.80 21.96 24.46
CA ALA A 70 -4.78 22.52 23.62
C ALA A 70 -4.65 21.52 22.48
N ALA A 71 -5.29 21.80 21.35
CA ALA A 71 -4.91 21.25 20.08
C ALA A 71 -3.40 21.51 20.00
N ALA A 72 -2.62 20.46 20.29
CA ALA A 72 -1.22 20.46 19.94
C ALA A 72 -1.19 20.94 18.49
N ASP A 73 -0.30 21.89 18.21
CA ASP A 73 -0.04 22.45 16.90
C ASP A 73 0.48 21.30 16.03
N GLY A 74 -0.45 20.41 15.68
CA GLY A 74 -0.26 19.11 15.10
C GLY A 74 -0.19 19.36 13.62
N ALA A 75 0.91 18.94 13.02
CA ALA A 75 1.09 19.10 11.59
C ALA A 75 -0.12 18.52 10.86
N MET A 76 -0.84 19.36 10.12
CA MET A 76 -2.01 18.93 9.36
C MET A 76 -1.56 17.92 8.31
N ALA A 77 -2.06 16.70 8.41
CA ALA A 77 -1.84 15.68 7.40
C ALA A 77 -2.61 16.00 6.09
N PRO A 78 -2.14 15.53 4.94
CA PRO A 78 -0.87 14.83 4.75
C PRO A 78 0.34 15.77 4.92
N LEU A 79 1.40 15.28 5.57
CA LEU A 79 2.69 15.98 5.57
C LEU A 79 3.23 16.12 4.13
N SER A 80 4.02 17.16 3.89
CA SER A 80 4.74 17.33 2.63
C SER A 80 5.78 16.22 2.42
N GLY A 81 6.06 15.90 1.16
CA GLY A 81 6.99 14.84 0.78
C GLY A 81 7.10 14.68 -0.74
N LEU A 82 7.76 13.61 -1.18
CA LEU A 82 7.83 13.27 -2.60
C LEU A 82 6.43 12.91 -3.14
N GLY A 83 6.08 13.49 -4.30
CA GLY A 83 4.80 13.25 -4.94
C GLY A 83 3.60 13.89 -4.23
N SER A 84 2.47 13.90 -4.94
CA SER A 84 1.21 14.42 -4.43
C SER A 84 0.41 13.30 -3.77
N LEU A 85 0.14 13.43 -2.48
CA LEU A 85 -0.64 12.47 -1.70
C LEU A 85 -2.05 13.01 -1.45
N SER A 86 -3.06 12.17 -1.66
CA SER A 86 -4.48 12.52 -1.46
C SER A 86 -5.30 11.30 -1.02
N GLY A 87 -6.58 11.51 -0.70
CA GLY A 87 -7.50 10.46 -0.21
C GLY A 87 -7.63 10.45 1.31
N ASP A 88 -7.84 9.27 1.87
CA ASP A 88 -8.10 9.02 3.30
C ASP A 88 -6.83 9.18 4.14
N CYS A 89 -6.44 10.42 4.47
CA CYS A 89 -5.37 10.67 5.45
C CYS A 89 -5.94 11.19 6.77
N ASP A 90 -5.25 10.91 7.88
CA ASP A 90 -5.64 11.29 9.24
C ASP A 90 -6.98 10.66 9.64
N VAL A 91 -7.13 9.39 9.27
CA VAL A 91 -8.38 8.64 9.43
C VAL A 91 -8.33 7.66 10.59
N LEU A 92 -7.15 7.41 11.17
CA LEU A 92 -7.01 6.49 12.29
C LEU A 92 -7.24 7.23 13.60
N ASP A 93 -8.40 7.01 14.22
CA ASP A 93 -8.69 7.51 15.56
C ASP A 93 -9.03 6.39 16.55
N ASN A 94 -9.40 6.77 17.78
CA ASN A 94 -9.73 5.81 18.83
C ASN A 94 -10.89 4.88 18.45
N GLY A 95 -11.81 5.29 17.59
CA GLY A 95 -12.86 4.48 17.00
C GLY A 95 -12.28 3.33 16.18
N GLU A 96 -11.44 3.64 15.19
CA GLU A 96 -10.78 2.66 14.33
C GLU A 96 -9.91 1.72 15.16
N TRP A 97 -9.14 2.26 16.10
CA TRP A 97 -8.23 1.49 16.95
C TRP A 97 -8.94 0.51 17.89
N ASN A 98 -10.15 0.83 18.36
CA ASN A 98 -10.90 -0.01 19.28
C ASN A 98 -11.94 -0.88 18.61
N ALA A 99 -12.26 -0.63 17.34
CA ALA A 99 -13.24 -1.40 16.61
C ALA A 99 -12.77 -2.84 16.37
N ALA A 100 -13.70 -3.77 16.60
CA ALA A 100 -13.54 -5.19 16.33
C ALA A 100 -13.75 -5.54 14.85
N THR A 101 -14.35 -4.61 14.08
CA THR A 101 -14.52 -4.73 12.64
C THR A 101 -13.27 -4.20 11.93
N PRO A 102 -12.90 -4.81 10.80
CA PRO A 102 -11.78 -4.36 10.01
C PRO A 102 -12.18 -3.15 9.14
N PHE A 103 -11.19 -2.33 8.79
CA PHE A 103 -11.38 -1.12 7.99
C PHE A 103 -10.57 -1.20 6.71
N THR A 104 -11.05 -0.51 5.68
CA THR A 104 -10.33 -0.26 4.44
C THR A 104 -10.28 1.24 4.21
N PHE A 105 -9.08 1.78 4.05
CA PHE A 105 -8.84 3.16 3.66
C PHE A 105 -8.20 3.21 2.28
N ARG A 106 -8.44 4.30 1.54
CA ARG A 106 -7.91 4.49 0.21
C ARG A 106 -7.21 5.83 0.06
N ASN A 107 -5.99 5.77 -0.45
CA ASN A 107 -5.17 6.93 -0.76
C ASN A 107 -4.69 6.86 -2.22
N ALA A 108 -4.16 7.97 -2.72
CA ALA A 108 -3.46 8.03 -3.99
C ALA A 108 -2.15 8.81 -3.85
N LEU A 109 -1.06 8.26 -4.38
CA LEU A 109 0.26 8.87 -4.44
C LEU A 109 0.68 9.02 -5.90
N ASP A 110 0.67 10.26 -6.39
CA ASP A 110 1.12 10.61 -7.73
C ASP A 110 2.59 11.07 -7.71
N PHE A 111 3.47 10.33 -8.39
CA PHE A 111 4.89 10.64 -8.52
C PHE A 111 5.20 11.70 -9.57
N GLY A 112 4.20 12.13 -10.33
CA GLY A 112 4.35 12.99 -11.49
C GLY A 112 5.23 12.35 -12.57
N SER A 113 5.69 13.17 -13.52
CA SER A 113 6.50 12.68 -14.65
C SER A 113 7.95 12.35 -14.29
N ALA A 114 8.47 12.90 -13.19
CA ALA A 114 9.85 12.70 -12.77
C ALA A 114 10.07 11.34 -12.09
N GLY A 115 9.06 10.83 -11.38
CA GLY A 115 9.19 9.57 -10.65
C GLY A 115 10.03 9.71 -9.38
N PHE A 116 10.63 8.59 -8.98
CA PHE A 116 11.61 8.54 -7.90
C PHE A 116 12.93 7.99 -8.42
N ASP A 117 14.00 8.77 -8.26
CA ASP A 117 15.37 8.33 -8.48
C ASP A 117 16.10 8.21 -7.13
N VAL A 118 16.52 7.00 -6.76
CA VAL A 118 17.18 6.74 -5.47
C VAL A 118 18.46 7.57 -5.26
N THR A 119 19.14 7.98 -6.32
CA THR A 119 20.39 8.76 -6.26
C THR A 119 20.12 10.25 -6.08
N GLN A 120 19.02 10.76 -6.63
CA GLN A 120 18.69 12.18 -6.61
C GLN A 120 17.67 12.55 -5.52
N ASP A 121 16.75 11.64 -5.24
CA ASP A 121 15.53 11.94 -4.49
C ASP A 121 15.51 11.30 -3.10
N LYS A 122 16.52 10.52 -2.71
CA LYS A 122 16.60 9.91 -1.37
C LYS A 122 16.37 10.92 -0.24
N THR A 123 16.88 12.14 -0.38
CA THR A 123 16.74 13.20 0.63
C THR A 123 15.33 13.81 0.69
N LYS A 124 14.46 13.50 -0.29
CA LYS A 124 13.04 13.88 -0.30
C LYS A 124 12.15 12.92 0.48
N LEU A 125 12.66 11.76 0.87
CA LEU A 125 11.98 10.84 1.79
C LEU A 125 12.09 11.35 3.23
N SER A 126 11.14 10.96 4.07
CA SER A 126 11.25 11.16 5.52
C SER A 126 12.53 10.54 6.08
N GLY A 127 12.96 11.02 7.26
CA GLY A 127 14.16 10.48 7.91
C GLY A 127 14.08 8.97 8.16
N ASP A 128 12.89 8.45 8.45
CA ASP A 128 12.65 7.03 8.66
C ASP A 128 12.52 6.25 7.34
N GLY A 129 11.92 6.84 6.29
CA GLY A 129 11.93 6.26 4.95
C GLY A 129 13.36 6.05 4.42
N GLN A 130 14.26 7.00 4.70
CA GLN A 130 15.69 6.86 4.39
C GLN A 130 16.36 5.72 5.17
N LYS A 131 15.92 5.43 6.40
CA LYS A 131 16.44 4.30 7.20
C LYS A 131 15.98 2.96 6.61
N ILE A 132 14.71 2.85 6.20
CA ILE A 132 14.18 1.64 5.53
C ILE A 132 14.99 1.39 4.26
N LEU A 133 15.12 2.41 3.42
CA LEU A 133 15.91 2.33 2.18
C LEU A 133 17.36 1.90 2.44
N ALA A 134 18.00 2.43 3.49
CA ALA A 134 19.38 2.11 3.83
C ALA A 134 19.56 0.71 4.43
N ALA A 135 18.59 0.24 5.22
CA ALA A 135 18.59 -1.12 5.76
C ALA A 135 18.41 -2.16 4.64
N GLY A 136 17.68 -1.79 3.59
CA GLY A 136 17.17 -2.71 2.58
C GLY A 136 16.19 -3.70 3.20
N ASN A 137 15.71 -4.64 2.40
CA ASN A 137 14.78 -5.68 2.86
C ASN A 137 15.37 -7.08 2.65
N LEU A 138 14.61 -8.12 3.03
CA LEU A 138 14.99 -9.50 2.72
C LEU A 138 14.71 -9.86 1.26
N ASN A 139 13.78 -9.15 0.60
CA ASN A 139 13.35 -9.39 -0.78
C ASN A 139 13.60 -8.18 -1.68
N GLN A 140 14.78 -8.08 -2.31
CA GLN A 140 15.22 -6.86 -3.03
C GLN A 140 14.21 -6.22 -4.01
N GLY A 141 13.29 -7.01 -4.57
CA GLY A 141 12.25 -6.52 -5.48
C GLY A 141 11.07 -5.77 -4.84
N SER A 142 10.95 -5.70 -3.51
CA SER A 142 9.84 -5.00 -2.82
C SER A 142 10.28 -3.77 -2.02
N LEU A 143 11.57 -3.43 -2.01
CA LEU A 143 12.09 -2.42 -1.08
C LEU A 143 11.43 -1.06 -1.26
N LEU A 144 11.25 -0.62 -2.51
CA LEU A 144 10.63 0.67 -2.76
C LEU A 144 9.14 0.66 -2.40
N SER A 145 8.45 -0.46 -2.56
CA SER A 145 7.08 -0.61 -2.07
C SER A 145 7.01 -0.46 -0.54
N GLU A 146 7.96 -1.04 0.20
CA GLU A 146 8.01 -0.88 1.65
C GLU A 146 8.31 0.56 2.07
N VAL A 147 9.25 1.21 1.39
CA VAL A 147 9.57 2.63 1.60
C VAL A 147 8.35 3.51 1.38
N PHE A 148 7.64 3.35 0.26
CA PHE A 148 6.51 4.22 -0.05
C PHE A 148 5.23 3.87 0.71
N ALA A 149 5.03 2.60 1.09
CA ALA A 149 4.01 2.24 2.08
C ALA A 149 4.26 2.98 3.40
N PHE A 150 5.51 3.04 3.86
CA PHE A 150 5.87 3.83 5.04
C PHE A 150 5.69 5.33 4.83
N GLU A 151 6.12 5.90 3.71
CA GLU A 151 5.96 7.34 3.45
C GLU A 151 4.49 7.77 3.47
N VAL A 152 3.57 6.94 2.96
CA VAL A 152 2.12 7.20 3.06
C VAL A 152 1.68 7.23 4.53
N LEU A 153 2.08 6.24 5.34
CA LEU A 153 1.75 6.19 6.77
C LEU A 153 2.36 7.35 7.56
N TYR A 154 3.61 7.69 7.29
CA TYR A 154 4.29 8.83 7.91
C TYR A 154 3.56 10.14 7.61
N ARG A 155 3.13 10.32 6.35
CA ARG A 155 2.50 11.57 5.93
C ARG A 155 1.04 11.66 6.35
N CYS A 156 0.27 10.58 6.24
CA CYS A 156 -1.15 10.58 6.58
C CYS A 156 -1.40 10.39 8.08
N GLU A 157 -0.63 9.51 8.74
CA GLU A 157 -0.93 9.03 10.11
C GLU A 157 0.21 9.30 11.09
N LEU A 158 1.18 10.16 10.72
CA LEU A 158 2.33 10.54 11.54
C LEU A 158 3.16 9.34 12.04
N ALA A 159 3.15 8.24 11.28
CA ALA A 159 3.81 7.00 11.65
C ALA A 159 5.31 7.16 11.83
N LYS A 160 5.89 6.56 12.87
CA LYS A 160 7.35 6.51 13.09
C LYS A 160 7.85 5.09 12.93
N LEU A 161 9.02 4.91 12.33
CA LEU A 161 9.62 3.59 12.21
C LEU A 161 10.19 3.14 13.57
N LEU A 162 9.80 1.95 14.01
CA LEU A 162 10.40 1.30 15.17
C LEU A 162 11.42 0.25 14.73
N GLU A 163 11.00 -0.67 13.86
CA GLU A 163 11.83 -1.78 13.38
C GLU A 163 11.53 -2.08 11.90
N THR A 164 12.56 -2.51 11.17
CA THR A 164 12.43 -3.06 9.81
C THR A 164 12.37 -4.59 9.86
N GLU A 165 11.98 -5.23 8.75
CA GLU A 165 11.93 -6.70 8.59
C GLU A 165 13.18 -7.41 9.15
N LYS A 166 14.36 -6.79 9.00
CA LYS A 166 15.66 -7.32 9.43
C LYS A 166 15.92 -7.18 10.94
N THR A 167 15.29 -6.22 11.60
CA THR A 167 15.54 -5.91 13.01
C THR A 167 14.46 -6.47 13.93
N VAL A 168 13.29 -6.81 13.39
CA VAL A 168 12.23 -7.50 14.16
C VAL A 168 12.74 -8.86 14.65
N GLY A 169 12.64 -9.07 15.96
CA GLY A 169 12.96 -10.34 16.58
C GLY A 169 11.86 -11.38 16.34
N TYR A 170 12.21 -12.53 15.80
CA TYR A 170 11.29 -13.65 15.55
C TYR A 170 11.74 -14.92 16.29
N SER A 171 10.78 -15.70 16.76
CA SER A 171 11.02 -16.98 17.45
C SER A 171 11.42 -18.08 16.46
N ASP A 172 10.77 -18.14 15.30
CA ASP A 172 11.15 -18.95 14.15
C ASP A 172 11.71 -18.04 13.04
N PRO A 173 13.02 -18.10 12.74
CA PRO A 173 13.61 -17.26 11.69
C PRO A 173 13.12 -17.62 10.28
N ASN A 174 12.52 -18.80 10.08
CA ASN A 174 11.95 -19.25 8.80
C ASN A 174 10.42 -19.11 8.75
N GLY A 175 9.79 -18.65 9.83
CA GLY A 175 8.35 -18.42 9.91
C GLY A 175 7.90 -17.18 9.12
N LYS A 176 6.60 -16.89 9.20
CA LYS A 176 6.02 -15.66 8.65
C LYS A 176 6.54 -14.43 9.39
N LYS A 177 6.70 -13.33 8.66
CA LYS A 177 7.29 -12.07 9.11
C LYS A 177 6.47 -10.90 8.58
N THR A 178 6.60 -9.76 9.24
CA THR A 178 6.08 -8.47 8.78
C THR A 178 7.22 -7.64 8.21
N ASP A 179 6.91 -6.75 7.27
CA ASP A 179 7.91 -5.92 6.60
C ASP A 179 8.41 -4.78 7.49
N LEU A 180 7.52 -4.17 8.28
CA LEU A 180 7.84 -3.07 9.19
C LEU A 180 7.10 -3.21 10.51
N VAL A 181 7.66 -2.61 11.57
CA VAL A 181 6.91 -2.27 12.78
C VAL A 181 7.02 -0.77 13.00
N VAL A 182 5.88 -0.11 13.14
CA VAL A 182 5.77 1.34 13.27
C VAL A 182 5.03 1.73 14.54
N GLU A 183 5.21 2.99 14.95
CA GLU A 183 4.39 3.65 15.98
C GLU A 183 3.40 4.59 15.29
N ILE A 184 2.11 4.42 15.58
CA ILE A 184 1.04 5.36 15.22
C ILE A 184 0.22 5.61 16.49
N ASP A 185 -0.02 6.87 16.86
CA ASP A 185 -0.72 7.25 18.10
C ASP A 185 -0.18 6.57 19.38
N GLY A 186 1.14 6.38 19.45
CA GLY A 186 1.78 5.69 20.58
C GLY A 186 1.52 4.17 20.62
N ARG A 187 0.94 3.60 19.56
CA ARG A 187 0.65 2.17 19.42
C ARG A 187 1.64 1.53 18.47
N ARG A 188 2.12 0.35 18.85
CA ARG A 188 3.03 -0.45 18.04
C ARG A 188 2.24 -1.34 17.08
N ILE A 189 2.47 -1.17 15.78
CA ILE A 189 1.69 -1.76 14.68
C ILE A 189 2.63 -2.54 13.74
N GLY A 190 2.31 -3.79 13.47
CA GLY A 190 2.99 -4.57 12.42
C GLY A 190 2.41 -4.24 11.05
N VAL A 191 3.24 -3.88 10.09
CA VAL A 191 2.83 -3.52 8.73
C VAL A 191 3.39 -4.53 7.75
N SER A 192 2.49 -5.22 7.05
CA SER A 192 2.81 -6.06 5.90
C SER A 192 2.50 -5.31 4.62
N VAL A 193 3.36 -5.43 3.62
CA VAL A 193 3.28 -4.71 2.36
C VAL A 193 3.07 -5.73 1.23
N THR A 194 2.23 -5.35 0.28
CA THR A 194 2.04 -6.11 -0.95
C THR A 194 1.68 -5.20 -2.11
N ARG A 195 1.76 -5.75 -3.31
CA ARG A 195 1.42 -5.06 -4.54
C ARG A 195 0.19 -5.70 -5.16
N ALA A 196 -0.74 -4.88 -5.61
CA ALA A 196 -1.89 -5.27 -6.43
C ALA A 196 -1.60 -4.87 -7.87
N VAL A 197 -1.03 -5.81 -8.63
CA VAL A 197 -0.59 -5.63 -10.02
C VAL A 197 -0.80 -6.92 -10.80
N HIS A 198 -1.14 -6.80 -12.08
CA HIS A 198 -1.13 -7.90 -13.04
C HIS A 198 -0.03 -7.69 -14.10
N PHE A 199 0.55 -8.79 -14.59
CA PHE A 199 1.55 -8.77 -15.66
C PHE A 199 1.05 -9.52 -16.90
N PRO A 200 1.15 -8.93 -18.11
CA PRO A 200 1.78 -7.63 -18.42
C PRO A 200 1.00 -6.43 -17.88
N HIS A 201 1.71 -5.32 -17.61
CA HIS A 201 1.11 -4.09 -17.10
C HIS A 201 -0.01 -3.56 -18.02
N GLY A 202 -0.96 -2.84 -17.42
CA GLY A 202 -2.14 -2.29 -18.12
C GLY A 202 -3.24 -3.30 -18.39
N GLN A 203 -3.08 -4.55 -17.95
CA GLN A 203 -4.17 -5.52 -17.91
C GLN A 203 -4.87 -5.46 -16.54
N PRO A 204 -6.19 -5.70 -16.48
CA PRO A 204 -6.93 -5.71 -15.22
C PRO A 204 -6.46 -6.83 -14.27
N LEU A 205 -6.36 -6.52 -12.98
CA LEU A 205 -6.30 -7.55 -11.94
C LEU A 205 -7.63 -8.29 -11.86
N THR A 206 -7.60 -9.61 -12.02
CA THR A 206 -8.84 -10.40 -11.98
C THR A 206 -9.34 -10.57 -10.54
N ASP A 207 -10.64 -10.83 -10.39
CA ASP A 207 -11.27 -11.10 -9.08
C ASP A 207 -10.62 -12.30 -8.36
N ALA A 208 -10.25 -13.34 -9.12
CA ALA A 208 -9.60 -14.53 -8.58
C ALA A 208 -8.18 -14.22 -8.07
N GLU A 209 -7.41 -13.42 -8.81
CA GLU A 209 -6.07 -12.99 -8.38
C GLU A 209 -6.14 -12.09 -7.15
N ALA A 210 -7.03 -11.10 -7.15
CA ALA A 210 -7.24 -10.21 -6.01
C ALA A 210 -7.69 -10.98 -4.76
N THR A 211 -8.63 -11.91 -4.91
CA THR A 211 -9.10 -12.77 -3.79
C THR A 211 -7.99 -13.65 -3.26
N LYS A 212 -7.21 -14.29 -4.15
CA LYS A 212 -6.07 -15.11 -3.75
C LYS A 212 -5.02 -14.28 -3.01
N LEU A 213 -4.65 -13.12 -3.55
CA LEU A 213 -3.68 -12.22 -2.95
C LEU A 213 -4.09 -11.82 -1.52
N LEU A 214 -5.34 -11.40 -1.33
CA LEU A 214 -5.84 -10.98 -0.03
C LEU A 214 -5.95 -12.15 0.95
N THR A 215 -6.42 -13.32 0.50
CA THR A 215 -6.53 -14.52 1.36
C THR A 215 -5.16 -14.95 1.86
N ASP A 216 -4.17 -15.01 0.96
CA ASP A 216 -2.80 -15.37 1.31
C ASP A 216 -2.21 -14.36 2.30
N LYS A 217 -2.32 -13.05 2.01
CA LYS A 217 -1.70 -12.00 2.83
C LYS A 217 -2.38 -11.82 4.19
N LEU A 218 -3.71 -11.79 4.24
CA LEU A 218 -4.44 -11.66 5.49
C LEU A 218 -4.31 -12.92 6.37
N GLY A 219 -4.17 -14.10 5.76
CA GLY A 219 -3.89 -15.35 6.48
C GLY A 219 -2.49 -15.42 7.08
N ASP A 220 -1.49 -14.82 6.44
CA ASP A 220 -0.10 -14.80 6.91
C ASP A 220 0.14 -13.85 8.11
N ILE A 221 -0.62 -12.75 8.19
CA ILE A 221 -0.48 -11.73 9.24
C ILE A 221 -0.56 -12.28 10.68
N PRO A 222 -1.60 -13.04 11.08
CA PRO A 222 -1.66 -13.60 12.43
C PRO A 222 -0.51 -14.57 12.73
N LEU A 223 0.05 -15.24 11.70
CA LEU A 223 1.21 -16.10 11.85
C LEU A 223 2.48 -15.28 12.11
N ALA A 224 2.63 -14.13 11.46
CA ALA A 224 3.75 -13.20 11.71
C ALA A 224 3.67 -12.59 13.12
N GLU A 225 2.46 -12.21 13.56
CA GLU A 225 2.20 -11.68 14.90
C GLU A 225 2.57 -12.69 15.99
N ALA A 226 2.13 -13.94 15.84
CA ALA A 226 2.47 -15.03 16.77
C ALA A 226 3.98 -15.38 16.78
N ASN A 227 4.69 -15.09 15.68
CA ASN A 227 6.11 -15.40 15.54
C ASN A 227 7.02 -14.32 16.18
N ALA A 228 6.52 -13.10 16.39
CA ALA A 228 7.28 -12.00 16.95
C ALA A 228 7.70 -12.28 18.41
N LEU A 229 8.97 -11.99 18.75
CA LEU A 229 9.44 -12.06 20.12
C LEU A 229 8.79 -10.96 20.97
N PRO A 230 8.62 -11.16 22.30
CA PRO A 230 7.95 -10.18 23.16
C PRO A 230 8.52 -8.75 23.08
N ALA A 231 9.82 -8.60 22.86
CA ALA A 231 10.46 -7.29 22.72
C ALA A 231 10.09 -6.55 21.42
N SER A 232 9.72 -7.30 20.38
CA SER A 232 9.33 -6.76 19.08
C SER A 232 7.82 -6.83 18.81
N ALA A 233 7.05 -7.41 19.73
CA ALA A 233 5.62 -7.66 19.57
C ALA A 233 4.83 -6.36 19.32
N TRP A 234 3.75 -6.49 18.56
CA TRP A 234 2.78 -5.44 18.28
C TRP A 234 1.38 -5.92 18.68
N THR A 235 0.43 -4.99 18.74
CA THR A 235 -0.93 -5.29 19.24
C THR A 235 -1.99 -5.31 18.14
N ARG A 236 -1.63 -4.81 16.96
CA ARG A 236 -2.50 -4.78 15.79
C ARG A 236 -1.66 -4.75 14.53
N SER A 237 -2.23 -5.31 13.47
CA SER A 237 -1.57 -5.45 12.19
C SER A 237 -2.27 -4.63 11.12
N MET A 238 -1.50 -4.20 10.12
CA MET A 238 -1.96 -3.50 8.94
C MET A 238 -1.43 -4.18 7.67
N LEU A 239 -2.27 -4.27 6.65
CA LEU A 239 -1.88 -4.63 5.29
C LEU A 239 -1.89 -3.37 4.43
N SER A 240 -0.71 -2.89 4.03
CA SER A 240 -0.57 -1.81 3.05
C SER A 240 -0.43 -2.40 1.64
N ILE A 241 -1.34 -2.02 0.76
CA ILE A 241 -1.45 -2.54 -0.60
C ILE A 241 -1.15 -1.40 -1.56
N ILE A 242 -0.07 -1.51 -2.32
CA ILE A 242 0.22 -0.58 -3.42
C ILE A 242 -0.44 -1.10 -4.69
N ALA A 243 -1.43 -0.37 -5.19
CA ALA A 243 -2.23 -0.73 -6.35
C ALA A 243 -1.72 0.01 -7.60
N PHE A 244 -1.54 -0.74 -8.68
CA PHE A 244 -0.96 -0.25 -9.94
C PHE A 244 -1.73 0.92 -10.55
N ASP A 245 -3.05 0.93 -10.38
CA ASP A 245 -3.93 2.02 -10.79
C ASP A 245 -5.24 1.95 -9.98
N ALA A 246 -6.15 2.87 -10.29
CA ALA A 246 -7.46 2.90 -9.65
C ALA A 246 -8.29 1.62 -9.88
N GLN A 247 -8.16 0.97 -11.04
CA GLN A 247 -8.90 -0.25 -11.37
C GLN A 247 -8.40 -1.45 -10.55
N HIS A 248 -7.10 -1.53 -10.29
CA HIS A 248 -6.51 -2.54 -9.41
C HIS A 248 -6.98 -2.35 -7.96
N ALA A 249 -7.04 -1.11 -7.48
CA ALA A 249 -7.59 -0.82 -6.16
C ALA A 249 -9.07 -1.19 -6.04
N ASP A 250 -9.88 -0.95 -7.07
CA ASP A 250 -11.30 -1.34 -7.11
C ASP A 250 -11.47 -2.88 -7.11
N ALA A 251 -10.58 -3.62 -7.80
CA ALA A 251 -10.55 -5.07 -7.76
C ALA A 251 -10.23 -5.60 -6.35
N ILE A 252 -9.26 -4.97 -5.66
CA ILE A 252 -8.94 -5.28 -4.26
C ILE A 252 -10.12 -5.00 -3.34
N ALA A 253 -10.77 -3.83 -3.46
CA ALA A 253 -11.94 -3.48 -2.65
C ALA A 253 -13.09 -4.47 -2.87
N THR A 254 -13.33 -4.86 -4.13
CA THR A 254 -14.35 -5.85 -4.49
C THR A 254 -14.06 -7.22 -3.90
N ALA A 255 -12.83 -7.72 -4.05
CA ALA A 255 -12.41 -8.99 -3.49
C ALA A 255 -12.48 -8.97 -1.96
N TYR A 256 -12.01 -7.89 -1.33
CA TYR A 256 -12.07 -7.70 0.11
C TYR A 256 -13.52 -7.73 0.61
N GLY A 257 -14.46 -7.08 -0.08
CA GLY A 257 -15.89 -7.11 0.25
C GLY A 257 -16.47 -8.52 0.35
N LYS A 258 -15.93 -9.48 -0.42
CA LYS A 258 -16.39 -10.88 -0.45
C LYS A 258 -15.76 -11.77 0.63
N LEU A 259 -14.66 -11.34 1.24
CA LEU A 259 -13.98 -12.13 2.27
C LEU A 259 -14.81 -12.17 3.57
N ASP A 260 -14.76 -13.30 4.26
CA ASP A 260 -15.41 -13.49 5.54
C ASP A 260 -14.70 -12.70 6.67
N ALA A 261 -15.42 -12.50 7.79
CA ALA A 261 -14.90 -11.72 8.91
C ALA A 261 -13.70 -12.36 9.62
N ALA A 262 -13.55 -13.70 9.58
CA ALA A 262 -12.42 -14.37 10.20
C ALA A 262 -11.13 -14.14 9.40
N THR A 263 -11.21 -14.17 8.06
CA THR A 263 -10.08 -13.84 7.19
C THR A 263 -9.64 -12.38 7.36
N LYS A 264 -10.59 -11.43 7.46
CA LYS A 264 -10.25 -10.02 7.67
C LYS A 264 -9.72 -9.73 9.08
N ALA A 265 -10.21 -10.47 10.07
CA ALA A 265 -9.89 -10.32 11.48
C ALA A 265 -9.94 -8.83 11.92
N LYS A 266 -8.91 -8.35 12.61
CA LYS A 266 -8.77 -6.95 13.05
C LYS A 266 -7.78 -6.15 12.20
N THR A 267 -7.32 -6.72 11.09
CA THR A 267 -6.30 -6.12 10.24
C THR A 267 -6.86 -4.87 9.57
N ILE A 268 -6.14 -3.75 9.71
CA ILE A 268 -6.45 -2.53 8.97
C ILE A 268 -5.88 -2.70 7.56
N VAL A 269 -6.67 -2.39 6.54
CA VAL A 269 -6.21 -2.44 5.15
C VAL A 269 -6.12 -1.02 4.61
N ILE A 270 -4.96 -0.67 4.05
CA ILE A 270 -4.77 0.60 3.34
C ILE A 270 -4.43 0.26 1.90
N VAL A 271 -5.19 0.83 0.98
CA VAL A 271 -4.96 0.67 -0.46
C VAL A 271 -4.50 2.00 -1.03
N THR A 272 -3.24 2.05 -1.45
CA THR A 272 -2.65 3.23 -2.08
C THR A 272 -2.59 3.01 -3.58
N VAL A 273 -3.36 3.78 -4.33
CA VAL A 273 -3.18 3.89 -5.79
C VAL A 273 -1.90 4.66 -6.07
N THR A 274 -1.09 4.20 -7.00
CA THR A 274 0.06 4.96 -7.50
C THR A 274 -0.18 5.43 -8.92
N ASP A 275 0.27 6.65 -9.20
CA ASP A 275 0.12 7.30 -10.51
C ASP A 275 1.43 7.98 -10.92
N GLY A 276 1.53 8.32 -12.22
CA GLY A 276 2.69 9.00 -12.78
C GLY A 276 3.82 8.03 -13.18
N SER A 277 5.06 8.36 -12.81
CA SER A 277 6.24 7.52 -13.07
C SER A 277 6.55 6.63 -11.87
N ASP A 278 5.80 5.55 -11.73
CA ASP A 278 5.71 4.70 -10.53
C ASP A 278 6.15 3.23 -10.75
N LEU A 279 6.55 2.86 -11.97
CA LEU A 279 6.97 1.49 -12.31
C LEU A 279 8.09 0.93 -11.42
N HIS A 280 8.88 1.80 -10.79
CA HIS A 280 9.92 1.40 -9.84
C HIS A 280 9.37 0.68 -8.59
N LEU A 281 8.06 0.73 -8.37
CA LEU A 281 7.38 0.01 -7.28
C LEU A 281 7.01 -1.43 -7.64
N TYR A 282 6.98 -1.83 -8.91
CA TYR A 282 6.42 -3.10 -9.38
C TYR A 282 7.48 -4.03 -9.97
#